data_AF-A0A1F6TNA1-F1
#
_entry.id   AF-A0A1F6TNA1-F1
#
_cell.length_a   1.000
_cell.length_b   1.000
_cell.length_c   1.000
_cell.angle_alpha   90.00
_cell.angle_beta   90.00
_cell.angle_gamma   90.00
#
_symmetry.space_group_name_H-M   'P 1'
#
loop_
_entity.id
_entity.type
_entity.pdbx_description
1 polymer ?
#
loop_
_entity_poly.entity_id
_entity_poly.type
_entity_poly.pdbx_seq_one_letter_code
_entity_poly.pdbx_strand_id
1 'polypeptide(L)'
;MGASDRGGRRAKHQGGGPDLDRRHICAEAARIMAEEGVGDFHAAKRKAAERLNLPAGKNLPANHEVESALQQYLRLFHAGRLARHGRHLREIAVKAMRFLERFDPRLVGVVLSGIITEASEVQLHVTADALEEVHFFLQEHHIPFDQTERRLRFGGERLEALPAYRFVADGAVV
;
A
#
# COMPACT_ATOMS: atom_id res chain seq x y z
N MET A 1 -3.40 33.89 -56.49
CA MET A 1 -2.20 33.08 -56.14
C MET A 1 -1.74 33.59 -54.79
N GLY A 2 -2.11 32.98 -53.66
CA GLY A 2 -1.54 31.73 -53.12
C GLY A 2 -0.22 32.09 -52.41
N ALA A 3 -0.03 31.98 -51.09
CA ALA A 3 -0.45 30.90 -50.22
C ALA A 3 -0.47 31.30 -48.72
N SER A 4 -1.46 30.73 -48.03
CA SER A 4 -1.42 30.10 -46.70
C SER A 4 -0.80 30.85 -45.52
N ASP A 5 -1.60 31.74 -44.94
CA ASP A 5 -1.67 31.89 -43.50
C ASP A 5 -2.14 30.55 -42.88
N ARG A 6 -1.27 29.88 -42.13
CA ARG A 6 -1.62 28.70 -41.30
C ARG A 6 -1.57 29.08 -39.82
N GLY A 7 -2.47 29.98 -39.45
CA GLY A 7 -2.92 30.16 -38.08
C GLY A 7 -3.66 28.91 -37.55
N GLY A 8 -3.09 28.31 -36.52
CA GLY A 8 -3.81 27.82 -35.34
C GLY A 8 -4.89 26.74 -35.51
N ARG A 9 -4.52 25.49 -35.24
CA ARG A 9 -5.36 24.58 -34.45
C ARG A 9 -4.49 23.79 -33.46
N ARG A 10 -4.09 24.45 -32.37
CA ARG A 10 -3.77 23.71 -31.14
C ARG A 10 -5.08 23.11 -30.66
N ALA A 11 -5.19 21.79 -30.72
CA ALA A 11 -6.32 21.05 -30.19
C ALA A 11 -6.56 21.50 -28.74
N LYS A 12 -7.73 22.09 -28.48
CA LYS A 12 -8.20 22.35 -27.11
C LYS A 12 -8.23 20.99 -26.41
N HIS A 13 -7.38 20.86 -25.40
CA HIS A 13 -7.44 19.76 -24.44
C HIS A 13 -8.85 19.75 -23.85
N GLN A 14 -9.69 18.81 -24.28
CA GLN A 14 -10.94 18.46 -23.59
C GLN A 14 -10.55 17.57 -22.40
N GLY A 15 -9.75 18.11 -21.48
CA GLY A 15 -9.54 17.51 -20.17
C GLY A 15 -10.75 17.83 -19.30
N GLY A 16 -11.25 16.86 -18.54
CA GLY A 16 -12.29 17.13 -17.55
C GLY A 16 -11.83 18.22 -16.60
N GLY A 17 -12.77 18.88 -15.90
CA GLY A 17 -12.40 19.80 -14.83
C GLY A 17 -11.43 19.13 -13.83
N PRO A 18 -10.61 19.89 -13.09
CA PRO A 18 -9.57 19.33 -12.22
C PRO A 18 -10.09 18.28 -11.22
N ASP A 19 -11.36 18.36 -10.81
CA ASP A 19 -11.99 17.35 -9.96
C ASP A 19 -12.31 16.02 -10.67
N LEU A 20 -12.62 16.04 -11.96
CA LEU A 20 -12.86 14.85 -12.77
C LEU A 20 -11.55 14.10 -13.02
N ASP A 21 -10.49 14.81 -13.40
CA ASP A 21 -9.15 14.24 -13.59
C ASP A 21 -8.67 13.59 -12.29
N ARG A 22 -8.92 14.24 -11.15
CA ARG A 22 -8.58 13.73 -9.82
C ARG A 22 -9.34 12.44 -9.47
N ARG A 23 -10.65 12.39 -9.75
CA ARG A 23 -11.47 11.17 -9.57
C ARG A 23 -11.01 10.03 -10.47
N HIS A 24 -10.67 10.31 -11.73
CA HIS A 24 -10.14 9.30 -12.65
C HIS A 24 -8.80 8.75 -12.17
N ILE A 25 -7.89 9.61 -11.69
CA ILE A 25 -6.62 9.16 -11.09
C ILE A 25 -6.88 8.29 -9.87
N CYS A 26 -7.81 8.66 -8.97
CA CYS A 26 -8.15 7.80 -7.82
C CYS A 26 -8.66 6.42 -8.24
N ALA A 27 -9.57 6.37 -9.23
CA ALA A 27 -10.16 5.12 -9.70
C ALA A 27 -9.12 4.22 -10.39
N GLU A 28 -8.28 4.78 -11.26
CA GLU A 28 -7.23 4.02 -11.94
C GLU A 28 -6.12 3.59 -10.97
N ALA A 29 -5.73 4.44 -10.02
CA ALA A 29 -4.78 4.07 -8.97
C ALA A 29 -5.33 2.93 -8.11
N ALA A 30 -6.60 2.99 -7.70
CA ALA A 30 -7.27 1.91 -7.00
C ALA A 30 -7.24 0.60 -7.80
N ARG A 31 -7.55 0.65 -9.10
CA ARG A 31 -7.48 -0.52 -9.98
C ARG A 31 -6.06 -1.09 -10.06
N ILE A 32 -5.04 -0.25 -10.25
CA ILE A 32 -3.62 -0.66 -10.26
C ILE A 32 -3.23 -1.34 -8.95
N MET A 33 -3.63 -0.79 -7.81
CA MET A 33 -3.32 -1.38 -6.51
C MET A 33 -4.02 -2.74 -6.34
N ALA A 34 -5.28 -2.85 -6.76
CA ALA A 34 -6.09 -4.06 -6.63
C ALA A 34 -5.65 -5.20 -7.58
N GLU A 35 -5.44 -4.88 -8.87
CA GLU A 35 -5.19 -5.87 -9.92
C GLU A 35 -3.70 -6.17 -10.11
N GLU A 36 -2.84 -5.18 -9.89
CA GLU A 36 -1.40 -5.29 -10.17
C GLU A 36 -0.55 -5.37 -8.90
N GLY A 37 -1.20 -5.37 -7.72
CA GLY A 37 -0.53 -5.59 -6.44
C GLY A 37 0.41 -4.47 -6.00
N VAL A 38 0.26 -3.26 -6.54
CA VAL A 38 1.09 -2.10 -6.15
C VAL A 38 0.67 -1.63 -4.75
N GLY A 39 1.52 -1.85 -3.74
CA GLY A 39 1.24 -1.43 -2.37
C GLY A 39 1.58 0.04 -2.06
N ASP A 40 2.39 0.69 -2.89
CA ASP A 40 2.79 2.09 -2.70
C ASP A 40 1.82 3.05 -3.41
N PHE A 41 1.15 3.90 -2.62
CA PHE A 41 0.17 4.87 -3.12
C PHE A 41 0.79 5.90 -4.09
N HIS A 42 2.04 6.28 -3.89
CA HIS A 42 2.69 7.27 -4.75
C HIS A 42 3.01 6.67 -6.12
N ALA A 43 3.55 5.45 -6.15
CA ALA A 43 3.78 4.67 -7.36
C ALA A 43 2.47 4.41 -8.11
N ALA A 44 1.41 4.02 -7.40
CA ALA A 44 0.09 3.80 -7.99
C ALA A 44 -0.48 5.07 -8.64
N LYS A 45 -0.44 6.21 -7.95
CA LYS A 45 -0.93 7.50 -8.48
C LYS A 45 -0.15 7.98 -9.70
N ARG A 46 1.18 7.81 -9.69
CA ARG A 46 2.02 8.15 -10.84
C ARG A 46 1.68 7.30 -12.06
N LYS A 47 1.58 5.99 -11.87
CA LYS A 47 1.22 5.05 -12.94
C LYS A 47 -0.19 5.32 -13.49
N ALA A 48 -1.13 5.69 -12.62
CA ALA A 48 -2.48 6.10 -13.02
C ALA A 48 -2.46 7.38 -13.88
N ALA A 49 -1.74 8.42 -13.46
CA ALA A 49 -1.61 9.65 -14.23
C ALA A 49 -0.96 9.42 -15.60
N GLU A 50 0.09 8.59 -15.65
CA GLU A 50 0.77 8.20 -16.89
C GLU A 50 -0.19 7.48 -17.86
N ARG A 51 -0.99 6.52 -17.38
CA ARG A 51 -1.98 5.80 -18.22
C ARG A 51 -3.09 6.67 -18.75
N LEU A 52 -3.52 7.63 -17.93
CA LEU A 52 -4.60 8.56 -18.29
C LEU A 52 -4.12 9.72 -19.16
N ASN A 53 -2.82 9.78 -19.51
CA ASN A 53 -2.18 10.92 -20.18
C ASN A 53 -2.44 12.26 -19.47
N LEU A 54 -2.53 12.22 -18.13
CA LEU A 54 -2.74 13.39 -17.28
C LEU A 54 -1.39 13.90 -16.74
N PRO A 55 -1.24 15.21 -16.53
CA PRO A 55 0.02 15.76 -16.02
C PRO A 55 0.32 15.26 -14.61
N ALA A 56 1.34 14.41 -14.49
CA ALA A 56 1.86 13.94 -13.22
C ALA A 56 2.55 15.11 -12.49
N GLY A 57 1.87 15.73 -11.53
CA GLY A 57 2.52 16.67 -10.61
C GLY A 57 1.67 17.86 -10.14
N LYS A 58 0.59 18.23 -10.85
CA LYS A 58 -0.37 19.24 -10.36
C LYS A 58 -1.69 18.55 -10.00
N ASN A 59 -2.14 18.72 -8.75
CA ASN A 59 -3.39 18.13 -8.21
C ASN A 59 -3.45 16.59 -8.18
N LEU A 60 -2.36 15.92 -7.81
CA LEU A 60 -2.44 14.50 -7.45
C LEU A 60 -3.36 14.31 -6.23
N PRO A 61 -4.24 13.29 -6.22
CA PRO A 61 -5.12 13.05 -5.10
C PRO A 61 -4.32 12.68 -3.84
N ALA A 62 -4.91 12.99 -2.69
CA ALA A 62 -4.36 12.59 -1.40
C ALA A 62 -4.51 11.06 -1.21
N ASN A 63 -3.64 10.48 -0.37
CA ASN A 63 -3.62 9.03 -0.17
C ASN A 63 -4.98 8.50 0.32
N HIS A 64 -5.65 9.23 1.22
CA HIS A 64 -6.97 8.85 1.75
C HIS A 64 -8.05 8.77 0.65
N GLU A 65 -7.89 9.50 -0.45
CA GLU A 65 -8.87 9.53 -1.55
C GLU A 65 -8.69 8.32 -2.47
N VAL A 66 -7.44 7.93 -2.72
CA VAL A 66 -7.11 6.67 -3.38
C VAL A 66 -7.52 5.49 -2.51
N GLU A 67 -7.30 5.58 -1.19
CA GLU A 67 -7.72 4.57 -0.23
C GLU A 67 -9.24 4.35 -0.27
N SER A 68 -10.03 5.42 -0.25
CA SER A 68 -11.49 5.35 -0.39
C SER A 68 -11.92 4.73 -1.72
N ALA A 69 -11.29 5.13 -2.84
CA ALA A 69 -11.59 4.56 -4.16
C ALA A 69 -11.25 3.06 -4.23
N LEU A 70 -10.14 2.66 -3.60
CA LEU A 70 -9.70 1.28 -3.50
C LEU A 70 -10.66 0.44 -2.66
N GLN A 71 -11.09 0.93 -1.50
CA GLN A 71 -12.12 0.25 -0.71
C GLN A 71 -13.42 0.03 -1.50
N GLN A 72 -13.86 1.04 -2.26
CA GLN A 72 -15.04 0.90 -3.13
C GLN A 72 -14.82 -0.14 -4.24
N TYR A 73 -13.66 -0.11 -4.90
CA TYR A 73 -13.30 -1.06 -5.95
C TYR A 73 -13.31 -2.50 -5.45
N LEU A 74 -12.60 -2.77 -4.34
CA LEU A 74 -12.51 -4.11 -3.76
C LEU A 74 -13.88 -4.62 -3.31
N ARG A 75 -14.74 -3.74 -2.77
CA ARG A 75 -16.12 -4.09 -2.40
C ARG A 75 -16.97 -4.45 -3.61
N LEU A 76 -16.82 -3.78 -4.75
CA LEU A 76 -17.61 -4.04 -5.95
C LEU A 76 -17.15 -5.30 -6.69
N PHE A 77 -15.83 -5.48 -6.84
CA PHE A 77 -15.28 -6.48 -7.75
C PHE A 77 -14.73 -7.73 -7.06
N HIS A 78 -14.49 -7.68 -5.74
CA HIS A 78 -13.74 -8.74 -5.06
C HIS A 78 -14.28 -9.12 -3.67
N ALA A 79 -15.49 -8.68 -3.31
CA ALA A 79 -16.06 -8.83 -1.96
C ALA A 79 -16.00 -10.25 -1.37
N GLY A 80 -16.27 -11.30 -2.16
CA GLY A 80 -16.33 -12.68 -1.65
C GLY A 80 -14.96 -13.31 -1.36
N ARG A 81 -13.97 -13.10 -2.24
CA ARG A 81 -12.64 -13.71 -2.12
C ARG A 81 -11.77 -12.94 -1.13
N LEU A 82 -11.77 -11.61 -1.21
CA LEU A 82 -10.94 -10.76 -0.35
C LEU A 82 -11.44 -10.70 1.08
N ALA A 83 -12.76 -10.80 1.32
CA ALA A 83 -13.25 -10.87 2.70
C ALA A 83 -12.78 -12.14 3.43
N ARG A 84 -12.69 -13.28 2.73
CA ARG A 84 -12.16 -14.52 3.30
C ARG A 84 -10.65 -14.45 3.52
N HIS A 85 -9.90 -14.02 2.50
CA HIS A 85 -8.45 -13.88 2.62
C HIS A 85 -8.08 -12.85 3.71
N GLY A 86 -8.80 -11.73 3.76
CA GLY A 86 -8.58 -10.72 4.78
C GLY A 86 -8.99 -11.13 6.18
N ARG A 87 -9.99 -12.00 6.33
CA ARG A 87 -10.29 -12.62 7.62
C ARG A 87 -9.15 -13.53 8.05
N HIS A 88 -8.66 -14.37 7.14
CA HIS A 88 -7.55 -15.28 7.40
C HIS A 88 -6.27 -14.53 7.82
N LEU A 89 -5.89 -13.46 7.13
CA LEU A 89 -4.73 -12.64 7.52
C LEU A 89 -4.91 -11.99 8.89
N ARG A 90 -6.12 -11.56 9.27
CA ARG A 90 -6.39 -11.02 10.61
C ARG A 90 -6.30 -12.09 11.70
N GLU A 91 -6.77 -13.31 11.41
CA GLU A 91 -6.61 -14.44 12.33
C GLU A 91 -5.12 -14.77 12.57
N ILE A 92 -4.32 -14.73 11.51
CA ILE A 92 -2.86 -14.91 11.59
C ILE A 92 -2.23 -13.75 12.37
N ALA A 93 -2.63 -12.51 12.10
CA ALA A 93 -2.15 -11.35 12.86
C ALA A 93 -2.41 -11.50 14.35
N VAL A 94 -3.61 -11.94 14.75
CA VAL A 94 -3.93 -12.19 16.17
C VAL A 94 -3.04 -13.28 16.76
N LYS A 95 -2.78 -14.36 16.02
CA LYS A 95 -1.88 -15.44 16.48
C LYS A 95 -0.45 -14.94 16.64
N ALA A 96 0.08 -14.21 15.65
CA ALA A 96 1.42 -13.64 15.70
C ALA A 96 1.56 -12.61 16.83
N MET A 97 0.56 -11.75 17.05
CA MET A 97 0.54 -10.80 18.16
C MET A 97 0.51 -11.50 19.53
N ARG A 98 -0.19 -12.64 19.66
CA ARG A 98 -0.14 -13.44 20.90
C ARG A 98 1.22 -14.10 21.10
N PHE A 99 1.83 -14.60 20.04
CA PHE A 99 3.16 -15.18 20.09
C PHE A 99 4.23 -14.14 20.48
N LEU A 100 4.11 -12.91 19.96
CA LEU A 100 5.02 -11.80 20.21
C LEU A 100 4.58 -10.91 21.37
N GLU A 101 3.63 -11.33 22.23
CA GLU A 101 2.96 -10.49 23.22
C GLU A 101 3.93 -9.74 24.14
N ARG A 102 5.06 -10.36 24.51
CA ARG A 102 6.12 -9.74 25.33
C ARG A 102 6.72 -8.46 24.73
N PHE A 103 6.55 -8.24 23.43
CA PHE A 103 7.10 -7.10 22.70
C PHE A 103 6.05 -6.03 22.34
N ASP A 104 4.90 -5.99 23.03
CA ASP A 104 3.79 -5.04 22.76
C ASP A 104 3.46 -4.90 21.25
N PRO A 105 3.07 -6.00 20.57
CA PRO A 105 2.91 -5.99 19.13
C PRO A 105 1.70 -5.17 18.70
N ARG A 106 1.87 -4.36 17.67
CA ARG A 106 0.83 -3.48 17.09
C ARG A 106 0.68 -3.78 15.61
N LEU A 107 -0.54 -4.13 15.21
CA LEU A 107 -0.89 -4.35 13.81
C LEU A 107 -0.86 -3.02 13.04
N VAL A 108 -0.14 -3.02 11.92
CA VAL A 108 -0.03 -1.88 11.00
C VAL A 108 -0.22 -2.32 9.55
N GLY A 109 -0.20 -1.37 8.62
CA GLY A 109 -0.24 -1.66 7.19
C GLY A 109 -1.61 -2.12 6.67
N VAL A 110 -1.57 -2.86 5.57
CA VAL A 110 -2.74 -3.13 4.72
C VAL A 110 -3.79 -4.06 5.36
N VAL A 111 -3.36 -4.97 6.24
CA VAL A 111 -4.26 -5.87 6.97
C VAL A 111 -5.13 -5.10 7.96
N LEU A 112 -4.60 -4.01 8.56
CA LEU A 112 -5.34 -3.11 9.43
C LEU A 112 -6.38 -2.30 8.64
N SER A 113 -5.96 -1.66 7.54
CA SER A 113 -6.85 -0.81 6.72
C SER A 113 -7.90 -1.60 5.94
N GLY A 114 -7.72 -2.91 5.79
CA GLY A 114 -8.66 -3.81 5.11
C GLY A 114 -8.52 -3.83 3.59
N ILE A 115 -7.47 -3.22 3.06
CA ILE A 115 -7.12 -3.24 1.64
C ILE A 115 -6.22 -4.44 1.40
N ILE A 116 -6.84 -5.60 1.23
CA ILE A 116 -6.11 -6.87 1.20
C ILE A 116 -6.11 -7.38 -0.23
N THR A 117 -4.93 -7.69 -0.73
CA THR A 117 -4.62 -8.34 -2.01
C THR A 117 -4.02 -9.73 -1.76
N GLU A 118 -3.88 -10.56 -2.78
CA GLU A 118 -3.28 -11.90 -2.63
C GLU A 118 -1.80 -11.86 -2.19
N ALA A 119 -1.10 -10.74 -2.41
CA ALA A 119 0.28 -10.51 -1.97
C ALA A 119 0.38 -9.78 -0.63
N SER A 120 -0.73 -9.61 0.09
CA SER A 120 -0.73 -8.88 1.36
C SER A 120 -0.07 -9.69 2.48
N GLU A 121 0.80 -9.01 3.21
CA GLU A 121 1.51 -9.55 4.37
C GLU A 121 0.95 -8.95 5.65
N VAL A 122 1.04 -9.67 6.75
CA VAL A 122 0.80 -9.11 8.07
C VAL A 122 2.01 -8.26 8.43
N GLN A 123 1.79 -7.05 8.95
CA GLN A 123 2.88 -6.19 9.40
C GLN A 123 2.64 -5.83 10.86
N LEU A 124 3.61 -6.13 11.71
CA LEU A 124 3.58 -5.80 13.13
C LEU A 124 4.73 -4.87 13.47
N HIS A 125 4.45 -3.81 14.21
CA HIS A 125 5.48 -3.10 14.95
C HIS A 125 5.59 -3.72 16.34
N VAL A 126 6.81 -3.93 16.80
CA VAL A 126 7.11 -4.48 18.12
C VAL A 126 8.09 -3.55 18.84
N THR A 127 8.06 -3.59 20.16
CA THR A 127 8.92 -2.81 21.04
C THR A 127 9.76 -3.78 21.87
N ALA A 128 11.07 -3.59 21.88
CA ALA A 128 12.01 -4.38 22.67
C ALA A 128 13.04 -3.45 23.32
N ASP A 129 13.61 -3.85 24.45
CA ASP A 129 14.63 -3.06 25.15
C ASP A 129 15.97 -3.13 24.39
N ALA A 130 16.25 -4.27 23.77
CA ALA A 130 17.34 -4.44 22.80
C ALA A 130 16.83 -4.95 21.45
N LEU A 131 17.46 -4.50 20.36
CA LEU A 131 17.06 -4.81 18.99
C LEU A 131 17.18 -6.31 18.67
N GLU A 132 18.11 -7.00 19.34
CA GLU A 132 18.41 -8.41 19.14
C GLU A 132 17.44 -9.34 19.87
N GLU A 133 16.61 -8.84 20.80
CA GLU A 133 15.71 -9.71 21.57
C GLU A 133 14.72 -10.46 20.68
N VAL A 134 14.21 -9.79 19.64
CA VAL A 134 13.27 -10.41 18.69
C VAL A 134 13.99 -11.50 17.88
N HIS A 135 15.26 -11.27 17.50
CA HIS A 135 16.07 -12.28 16.80
C HIS A 135 16.23 -13.54 17.65
N PHE A 136 16.67 -13.40 18.90
CA PHE A 136 16.87 -14.54 19.79
C PHE A 136 15.56 -15.25 20.12
N PHE A 137 14.47 -14.50 20.32
CA PHE A 137 13.16 -15.07 20.57
C PHE A 137 12.69 -15.96 19.41
N LEU A 138 12.83 -15.50 18.16
CA LEU A 138 12.48 -16.32 17.00
C LEU A 138 13.37 -17.56 16.87
N GLN A 139 14.68 -17.46 17.18
CA GLN A 139 15.59 -18.60 17.19
C GLN A 139 15.27 -19.64 18.27
N GLU A 140 14.97 -19.19 19.49
CA GLU A 140 14.61 -20.04 20.63
C GLU A 140 13.34 -20.84 20.34
N HIS A 141 12.38 -20.22 19.64
CA HIS A 141 11.16 -20.88 19.18
C HIS A 141 11.30 -21.63 17.85
N HIS A 142 12.53 -21.73 17.31
CA HIS A 142 12.86 -22.42 16.06
C HIS A 142 12.02 -21.96 14.86
N ILE A 143 11.72 -20.65 14.79
CA ILE A 143 11.02 -20.05 13.65
C ILE A 143 12.06 -19.62 12.62
N PRO A 144 12.03 -20.15 11.38
CA PRO A 144 12.85 -19.64 10.29
C PRO A 144 12.42 -18.22 9.91
N PHE A 145 13.38 -17.30 9.78
CA PHE A 145 13.11 -15.92 9.40
C PHE A 145 14.22 -15.36 8.50
N ASP A 146 13.85 -14.38 7.68
CA ASP A 146 14.77 -13.51 6.97
C ASP A 146 14.91 -12.18 7.73
N GLN A 147 16.15 -11.78 8.01
CA GLN A 147 16.43 -10.47 8.60
C GLN A 147 16.68 -9.44 7.51
N THR A 148 16.00 -8.30 7.62
CA THR A 148 16.09 -7.16 6.71
C THR A 148 16.18 -5.87 7.52
N GLU A 149 16.26 -4.73 6.82
CA GLU A 149 16.25 -3.40 7.44
C GLU A 149 15.09 -2.57 6.87
N ARG A 150 14.41 -1.83 7.74
CA ARG A 150 13.32 -0.92 7.37
C ARG A 150 13.59 0.48 7.91
N ARG A 151 13.42 1.47 7.04
CA ARG A 151 13.52 2.88 7.44
C ARG A 151 12.16 3.38 7.90
N LEU A 152 12.04 3.71 9.18
CA LEU A 152 10.83 4.24 9.80
C LEU A 152 11.02 5.71 10.16
N ARG A 153 9.94 6.49 10.06
CA ARG A 153 9.94 7.92 10.41
C ARG A 153 9.30 8.12 11.78
N PHE A 154 10.07 8.69 12.72
CA PHE A 154 9.69 8.90 14.12
C PHE A 154 9.42 10.39 14.40
N GLY A 155 8.30 10.92 13.91
CA GLY A 155 7.94 12.32 14.12
C GLY A 155 8.91 13.33 13.46
N GLY A 156 8.38 14.41 12.88
CA GLY A 156 9.21 15.39 12.18
C GLY A 156 10.05 14.76 11.06
N GLU A 157 11.35 15.05 11.03
CA GLU A 157 12.32 14.58 10.03
C GLU A 157 13.18 13.38 10.50
N ARG A 158 12.93 12.84 11.70
CA ARG A 158 13.73 11.72 12.23
C ARG A 158 13.42 10.44 11.44
N LEU A 159 14.40 9.97 10.67
CA LEU A 159 14.33 8.73 9.90
C LEU A 159 15.39 7.77 10.45
N GLU A 160 14.96 6.58 10.88
CA GLU A 160 15.84 5.57 11.46
C GLU A 160 15.70 4.25 10.74
N ALA A 161 16.83 3.57 10.56
CA ALA A 161 16.87 2.24 9.99
C ALA A 161 16.85 1.22 11.14
N LEU A 162 15.84 0.36 11.13
CA LEU A 162 15.59 -0.61 12.18
C LEU A 162 15.55 -2.03 11.59
N PRO A 163 15.94 -3.05 12.37
CA PRO A 163 15.82 -4.42 11.92
C PRO A 163 14.35 -4.80 11.71
N ALA A 164 14.12 -5.62 10.69
CA ALA A 164 12.83 -6.21 10.41
C ALA A 164 13.00 -7.70 10.14
N TYR A 165 12.12 -8.51 10.74
CA TYR A 165 12.15 -9.96 10.62
C TYR A 165 10.93 -10.39 9.83
N ARG A 166 11.16 -11.19 8.78
CA ARG A 166 10.11 -11.71 7.91
C ARG A 166 10.04 -13.22 8.08
N PHE A 167 8.90 -13.75 8.45
CA PHE A 167 8.70 -15.18 8.65
C PHE A 167 7.33 -15.63 8.14
N VAL A 168 7.10 -16.95 8.12
CA VAL A 168 5.82 -17.52 7.67
C VAL A 168 5.07 -18.11 8.86
N ALA A 169 3.80 -17.71 9.01
CA ALA A 169 2.88 -18.25 10.00
C ALA A 169 1.59 -18.71 9.30
N ASP A 170 1.22 -19.98 9.49
CA ASP A 170 0.01 -20.58 8.90
C ASP A 170 -0.15 -20.32 7.38
N GLY A 171 0.96 -20.27 6.65
CA GLY A 171 0.99 -20.06 5.20
C GLY A 171 0.90 -18.59 4.74
N ALA A 172 0.87 -17.63 5.66
CA ALA A 172 1.01 -16.20 5.34
C ALA A 172 2.33 -15.64 5.87
N VAL A 173 2.80 -14.58 5.21
CA VAL A 173 3.99 -13.85 5.62
C VAL A 173 3.64 -12.84 6.70
N VAL A 174 4.49 -12.77 7.73
CA VAL A 174 4.45 -11.81 8.85
C VAL A 174 5.78 -11.08 8.94
#